data_AF-A0A4Y2U204-F1
#
_entry.id   AF-A0A4Y2U204-F1
#
_cell.length_a   1.000
_cell.length_b   1.000
_cell.length_c   1.000
_cell.angle_alpha   90.00
_cell.angle_beta   90.00
_cell.angle_gamma   90.00
#
_symmetry.space_group_name_H-M   'P 1'
#
loop_
_entity.id
_entity.type
_entity.pdbx_description
1 polymer ?
#
loop_
_entity_poly.entity_id
_entity_poly.type
_entity_poly.pdbx_seq_one_letter_code
_entity_poly.pdbx_strand_id
1 'polypeptide(L)'
;MTTDFNDGASTSIRVRTVQRTVINMCSQSRRPTRVPLLTARYNALRLSRARQHYHWTADYWTHVAWSDESRFQLYRTNARVRVWRQHH
;
A
#
# COMPACT_ATOMS: atom_id res chain seq x y z
N MET A 1 10.12 18.88 1.33
CA MET A 1 9.02 18.77 0.34
C MET A 1 8.54 20.11 -0.23
N THR A 2 9.09 21.27 0.18
CA THR A 2 9.00 22.54 -0.59
C THR A 2 10.37 23.03 -1.06
N THR A 3 11.45 22.50 -0.48
CA THR A 3 12.84 22.70 -0.89
C THR A 3 13.07 22.22 -2.32
N ASP A 4 12.57 21.02 -2.64
CA ASP A 4 12.89 20.33 -3.89
C ASP A 4 12.18 20.94 -5.13
N PHE A 5 11.14 21.77 -4.92
CA PHE A 5 10.46 22.50 -6.01
C PHE A 5 11.01 23.92 -6.24
N ASN A 6 11.76 24.48 -5.29
CA ASN A 6 12.34 25.82 -5.39
C ASN A 6 13.83 25.80 -5.80
N ASP A 7 14.46 24.62 -5.89
CA ASP A 7 15.88 24.46 -6.24
C ASP A 7 16.23 24.80 -7.71
N GLY A 8 15.24 25.15 -8.53
CA GLY A 8 15.45 25.56 -9.93
C GLY A 8 14.53 26.67 -10.43
N ALA A 9 13.73 27.29 -9.55
CA ALA A 9 12.78 28.33 -9.94
C ALA A 9 13.06 29.62 -9.15
N SER A 10 13.32 30.72 -9.86
CA SER A 10 13.56 32.05 -9.28
C SER A 10 12.37 32.66 -8.53
N THR A 11 11.26 31.92 -8.39
CA THR A 11 10.02 32.35 -7.78
C THR A 11 9.60 31.36 -6.70
N SER A 12 9.51 31.82 -5.45
CA SER A 12 9.04 31.00 -4.32
C SER A 12 7.57 30.60 -4.52
N ILE A 13 7.35 29.32 -4.82
CA ILE A 13 6.00 28.78 -5.03
C ILE A 13 5.37 28.42 -3.69
N ARG A 14 4.16 28.94 -3.43
CA ARG A 14 3.38 28.57 -2.23
C ARG A 14 2.83 27.15 -2.34
N VAL A 15 2.82 26.41 -1.23
CA VAL A 15 2.26 25.04 -1.11
C VAL A 15 0.84 24.93 -1.71
N ARG A 16 0.01 25.96 -1.49
CA ARG A 16 -1.35 26.03 -2.02
C ARG A 16 -1.41 25.94 -3.56
N THR A 17 -0.41 26.50 -4.25
CA THR A 17 -0.34 26.52 -5.71
C THR A 17 0.01 25.13 -6.21
N VAL A 18 1.00 24.48 -5.59
CA VAL A 18 1.37 23.08 -5.90
C VAL A 18 0.18 22.15 -5.67
N GLN A 19 -0.52 22.29 -4.55
CA GLN A 19 -1.67 21.45 -4.23
C GLN A 19 -2.81 21.59 -5.25
N ARG A 20 -3.12 22.82 -5.69
CA ARG A 20 -4.14 23.07 -6.72
C ARG A 20 -3.75 22.43 -8.05
N THR A 21 -2.50 22.58 -8.47
CA THR A 21 -2.01 21.97 -9.72
C THR A 21 -2.10 20.44 -9.68
N VAL A 22 -1.71 19.81 -8.56
CA VAL A 22 -1.78 18.35 -8.39
C VAL A 22 -3.23 17.85 -8.40
N ILE A 23 -4.17 18.58 -7.78
CA ILE A 23 -5.60 18.24 -7.83
C ILE A 23 -6.17 18.41 -9.24
N ASN A 24 -5.80 19.50 -9.94
CA ASN A 24 -6.22 19.73 -11.33
C ASN A 24 -5.69 18.65 -12.28
N MET A 25 -4.54 18.03 -11.97
CA MET A 25 -4.01 16.85 -12.65
C MET A 25 -4.68 15.52 -12.21
N CYS A 26 -5.90 15.59 -11.67
CA CYS A 26 -6.71 14.44 -11.22
C CYS A 26 -5.99 13.50 -10.23
N SER A 27 -5.03 14.02 -9.47
CA SER A 27 -4.29 13.23 -8.47
C SER A 27 -4.87 13.40 -7.07
N GLN A 28 -4.87 12.32 -6.30
CA GLN A 28 -5.43 12.27 -4.95
C GLN A 28 -4.38 11.84 -3.92
N SER A 29 -4.46 12.42 -2.72
CA SER A 29 -3.63 12.06 -1.58
C SER A 29 -4.12 10.75 -0.94
N ARG A 30 -3.32 9.69 -1.02
CA ARG A 30 -3.65 8.34 -0.55
C ARG A 30 -2.59 7.82 0.42
N ARG A 31 -2.99 6.94 1.35
CA ARG A 31 -2.02 6.17 2.15
C ARG A 31 -1.58 4.96 1.32
N PRO A 32 -0.27 4.76 1.07
CA PRO A 32 0.18 3.61 0.31
C PRO A 32 -0.11 2.31 1.08
N THR A 33 -0.66 1.32 0.39
CA THR A 33 -0.85 -0.03 0.94
C THR A 33 0.51 -0.72 1.01
N ARG A 34 0.95 -1.11 2.21
CA ARG A 34 2.12 -1.97 2.38
C ARG A 34 1.70 -3.42 2.21
N VAL A 35 1.72 -3.88 0.96
CA VAL A 35 1.66 -5.31 0.63
C VAL A 35 3.02 -5.74 0.11
N PRO A 36 3.53 -6.91 0.52
CA PRO A 36 4.73 -7.45 -0.12
C PRO A 36 4.43 -7.64 -1.61
N LEU A 37 5.34 -7.17 -2.46
CA LEU A 37 5.24 -7.41 -3.89
C LEU A 37 5.36 -8.91 -4.13
N LEU A 38 4.31 -9.52 -4.68
CA LEU A 38 4.31 -10.93 -5.01
C LEU A 38 5.11 -11.14 -6.29
N THR A 39 6.18 -11.94 -6.21
CA THR A 39 6.87 -12.41 -7.40
C THR A 39 5.98 -13.39 -8.18
N ALA A 40 6.26 -13.60 -9.47
CA ALA A 40 5.52 -14.54 -10.30
C ALA A 40 5.45 -15.95 -9.67
N ARG A 41 6.54 -16.39 -9.03
CA ARG A 41 6.60 -17.66 -8.30
C ARG A 41 5.60 -17.71 -7.14
N TYR A 42 5.53 -16.67 -6.32
CA TYR A 42 4.59 -16.63 -5.20
C TYR A 42 3.14 -16.55 -5.67
N ASN A 43 2.87 -15.87 -6.78
CA ASN A 43 1.54 -15.86 -7.40
C ASN A 43 1.12 -17.27 -7.85
N ALA A 44 2.00 -17.99 -8.55
CA ALA A 44 1.71 -19.35 -9.01
C ALA A 44 1.44 -20.31 -7.83
N LEU A 45 2.26 -20.24 -6.76
CA LEU A 45 2.08 -21.07 -5.56
C LEU A 45 0.78 -20.75 -4.81
N ARG A 46 0.41 -19.48 -4.71
CA ARG A 46 -0.88 -19.10 -4.10
C ARG A 46 -2.06 -19.60 -4.91
N LEU A 47 -1.98 -19.50 -6.24
CA LEU A 47 -3.03 -19.97 -7.13
C LEU A 47 -3.16 -21.50 -7.09
N SER A 48 -2.04 -22.24 -7.09
CA SER A 48 -2.09 -23.71 -7.00
C SER A 48 -2.69 -24.15 -5.66
N ARG A 49 -2.31 -23.49 -4.55
CA ARG A 49 -2.87 -23.77 -3.23
C ARG A 49 -4.37 -23.48 -3.18
N ALA A 50 -4.82 -22.35 -3.74
CA ALA A 50 -6.24 -22.02 -3.82
C ALA A 50 -7.03 -23.06 -4.62
N ARG A 51 -6.48 -23.54 -5.74
CA ARG A 51 -7.11 -24.59 -6.56
C ARG A 51 -7.18 -25.94 -5.83
N GLN A 52 -6.11 -26.33 -5.12
CA GLN A 52 -6.07 -27.58 -4.34
C GLN A 52 -7.15 -27.61 -3.25
N HIS A 53 -7.45 -26.46 -2.64
CA HIS A 53 -8.45 -26.35 -1.58
C HIS A 53 -9.79 -25.76 -2.06
N TYR A 54 -10.04 -25.71 -3.37
CA TYR A 54 -11.22 -25.05 -3.95
C TYR A 54 -12.54 -25.68 -3.48
N HIS A 55 -12.56 -27.00 -3.30
CA HIS A 55 -13.74 -27.74 -2.85
C HIS A 55 -13.77 -28.02 -1.34
N TRP A 56 -12.87 -27.41 -0.56
CA TRP A 56 -12.86 -27.61 0.88
C TRP A 56 -14.08 -26.96 1.54
N THR A 57 -14.87 -27.78 2.21
CA THR A 57 -15.96 -27.36 3.09
C THR A 57 -15.44 -26.81 4.41
N ALA A 58 -16.30 -26.13 5.18
CA ALA A 58 -15.97 -25.60 6.50
C ALA A 58 -15.42 -26.68 7.45
N ASP A 59 -15.93 -27.91 7.37
CA ASP A 59 -15.48 -29.04 8.18
C ASP A 59 -14.02 -29.42 7.89
N TYR A 60 -13.57 -29.40 6.62
CA TYR A 60 -12.15 -29.64 6.34
C TYR A 60 -11.24 -28.56 6.96
N TRP A 61 -11.72 -27.31 7.07
CA TRP A 61 -10.94 -26.24 7.70
C TRP A 61 -10.82 -26.36 9.22
N THR A 62 -11.76 -27.02 9.91
CA THR A 62 -11.69 -27.20 11.38
C THR A 62 -10.56 -28.14 11.79
N HIS A 63 -10.14 -29.03 10.89
CA HIS A 63 -9.04 -29.96 11.11
C HIS A 63 -7.65 -29.33 10.87
N VAL A 64 -7.58 -28.08 10.40
CA VAL A 64 -6.31 -27.39 10.14
C VAL A 64 -5.85 -26.63 11.39
N ALA A 65 -4.68 -27.01 11.91
CA ALA A 65 -3.99 -26.23 12.94
C ALA A 65 -3.17 -25.09 12.31
N TRP A 66 -3.54 -23.84 12.62
CA TRP A 66 -2.82 -22.64 12.15
C TRP A 66 -1.85 -22.16 13.21
N SER A 67 -0.66 -21.73 12.80
CA SER A 67 0.31 -21.04 13.66
C SER A 67 0.90 -19.83 12.92
N ASP A 68 1.11 -18.74 13.64
CA ASP A 68 1.80 -17.54 13.17
C ASP A 68 2.37 -16.78 14.38
N GLU A 69 3.41 -15.98 14.14
CA GLU A 69 4.04 -15.15 15.16
C GLU A 69 3.58 -13.70 14.99
N SER A 70 3.05 -13.09 16.05
CA SER A 70 2.57 -11.71 16.00
C SER A 70 3.35 -10.81 16.95
N ARG A 71 3.70 -9.62 16.45
CA ARG A 71 4.40 -8.61 17.25
C ARG A 71 3.40 -7.67 17.93
N PHE A 72 3.35 -7.70 19.25
CA PHE A 72 2.59 -6.74 20.06
C PHE A 72 3.48 -5.54 20.44
N GLN A 73 2.99 -4.32 20.20
CA GLN A 73 3.72 -3.08 20.52
C GLN A 73 2.85 -2.17 21.40
N LEU A 74 3.41 -1.63 22.48
CA LEU A 74 2.72 -0.74 23.43
C LEU A 74 2.30 0.61 22.80
N TYR A 75 3.07 1.12 21.83
CA TYR A 75 2.75 2.34 21.10
C TYR A 75 2.92 2.14 19.60
N ARG A 76 1.95 2.60 18.80
CA ARG A 76 2.01 2.51 17.34
C ARG A 76 2.80 3.69 16.76
N THR A 77 4.00 3.44 16.26
CA THR A 77 4.71 4.38 15.38
C THR A 77 4.11 4.32 13.97
N ASN A 78 2.92 4.90 13.79
CA ASN A 78 2.23 4.90 12.50
C ASN A 78 2.68 6.11 11.64
N ALA A 79 3.96 6.14 11.26
CA ALA A 79 4.55 7.18 10.40
C ALA A 79 4.12 6.99 8.92
N ARG A 80 2.81 6.92 8.65
CA ARG A 80 2.27 6.74 7.30
C ARG A 80 2.30 8.08 6.55
N VAL A 81 3.35 8.29 5.77
CA VAL A 81 3.42 9.40 4.81
C VAL A 81 2.37 9.17 3.72
N ARG A 82 1.56 10.20 3.47
CA ARG A 82 0.60 10.20 2.35
C ARG A 82 1.36 10.41 1.04
N VAL A 83 0.98 9.68 0.00
CA VAL A 83 1.52 9.83 -1.35
C VAL A 83 0.42 10.34 -2.27
N TRP A 84 0.76 11.18 -3.25
CA TRP A 84 -0.18 11.59 -4.30
C TRP A 84 -0.14 10.57 -5.44
N ARG A 85 -1.31 10.10 -5.90
CA ARG A 85 -1.44 9.13 -7.00
C ARG A 85 -2.54 9.58 -7.95
N GLN A 86 -2.29 9.46 -9.25
CA GLN A 86 -3.30 9.62 -10.28
C GLN A 86 -4.26 8.42 -10.27
N HIS A 87 -5.49 8.64 -10.69
CA HIS A 87 -6.44 7.54 -10.93
C HIS A 87 -5.97 6.72 -12.15
N HIS A 88 -5.86 5.40 -12.00
CA HIS A 88 -5.70 4.46 -13.12
C HIS A 88 -7.06 4.09 -13.71
#